data_AF-A0A7Y9R0T9-F1
#
_entry.id   AF-A0A7Y9R0T9-F1
#
_cell.length_a   1.000
_cell.length_b   1.000
_cell.length_c   1.000
_cell.angle_alpha   90.00
_cell.angle_beta   90.00
_cell.angle_gamma   90.00
#
_symmetry.space_group_name_H-M   'P 1'
#
loop_
_entity.id
_entity.type
_entity.pdbx_description
1 polymer ?
#
loop_
_entity_poly.entity_id
_entity_poly.type
_entity_poly.pdbx_seq_one_letter_code
_entity_poly.pdbx_strand_id
1 'polypeptide(L)' 'MNTPQDRLVRHLAIAIGLKLVVLVGLWAAFVRDERVSVDVDVAAAHLSAPVATSGDQP' A
#
# COMPACT_ATOMS: atom_id res chain seq x y z
N MET A 1 17.91 33.66 10.07
CA MET A 1 17.79 34.24 8.71
C MET A 1 16.62 33.52 8.04
N ASN A 2 15.40 34.01 8.28
CA ASN A 2 14.18 33.25 7.95
C ASN A 2 13.64 33.73 6.61
N THR A 3 14.18 33.15 5.55
CA THR A 3 13.79 33.45 4.17
C THR A 3 12.43 32.82 3.86
N PRO A 4 11.59 33.40 2.99
CA PRO A 4 10.28 32.85 2.59
C PRO A 4 10.30 31.37 2.16
N GLN A 5 11.46 30.83 1.78
CA GLN A 5 11.74 29.41 1.59
C GLN A 5 11.36 28.54 2.80
N ASP A 6 11.60 28.98 4.03
CA ASP A 6 11.29 28.21 5.25
C ASP A 6 9.79 27.95 5.41
N ARG A 7 8.96 28.90 4.97
CA ARG A 7 7.50 28.76 5.00
C ARG A 7 7.04 27.72 3.97
N LEU A 8 7.71 27.65 2.82
CA LEU A 8 7.44 26.69 1.75
C LEU A 8 7.85 25.28 2.18
N VAL A 9 9.05 25.14 2.74
CA VAL A 9 9.58 23.88 3.27
C VAL A 9 8.71 23.36 4.41
N ARG A 10 8.30 24.24 5.33
CA ARG A 10 7.40 23.86 6.43
C ARG A 10 6.03 23.42 5.93
N HIS A 11 5.46 24.11 4.93
CA HIS A 11 4.18 23.71 4.35
C HIS A 11 4.27 22.36 3.65
N LEU A 12 5.35 22.13 2.89
CA LEU A 12 5.60 20.88 2.20
C LEU A 12 5.86 19.73 3.20
N ALA A 13 6.64 19.98 4.25
CA ALA A 13 6.90 19.00 5.31
C ALA A 13 5.60 18.59 6.03
N ILE A 14 4.70 19.54 6.30
CA ILE A 14 3.38 19.25 6.89
C ILE A 14 2.52 18.43 5.92
N ALA A 15 2.48 18.80 4.64
CA ALA A 15 1.71 18.07 3.63
C ALA A 15 2.20 16.62 3.46
N ILE A 16 3.52 16.42 3.40
CA ILE A 16 4.13 15.09 3.31
C ILE A 16 3.88 14.31 4.60
N GLY A 17 4.10 14.94 5.77
CA GLY A 17 3.86 14.31 7.06
C GLY A 17 2.42 13.84 7.22
N LEU A 18 1.44 14.68 6.86
CA LEU A 18 0.02 14.33 6.88
C LEU A 18 -0.27 13.15 5.94
N LYS A 19 0.28 13.20 4.72
CA LYS A 19 0.10 12.11 3.74
C LYS A 19 0.68 10.81 4.25
N LEU A 20 1.87 10.82 4.85
CA LEU A 20 2.47 9.64 5.46
C LEU A 20 1.64 9.11 6.63
N VAL A 21 1.10 9.98 7.49
CA VAL A 21 0.20 9.57 8.59
C VAL A 21 -1.06 8.91 8.04
N VAL A 22 -1.65 9.46 6.97
CA VAL A 22 -2.81 8.84 6.30
C VAL A 22 -2.44 7.49 5.70
N LEU A 23 -1.31 7.38 4.98
CA LEU A 23 -0.86 6.10 4.41
C LEU A 23 -0.57 5.07 5.51
N VAL A 24 0.09 5.45 6.60
CA VAL A 24 0.39 4.55 7.71
C VAL A 24 -0.88 4.16 8.47
N GLY A 25 -1.80 5.10 8.66
CA GLY A 25 -3.11 4.83 9.28
C GLY A 25 -3.96 3.90 8.43
N LEU A 26 -4.01 4.14 7.12
CA LEU A 26 -4.71 3.28 6.17
C LEU A 26 -4.03 1.92 6.05
N TRP A 27 -2.70 1.87 6.03
CA TRP A 27 -1.94 0.62 6.06
C TRP A 27 -2.19 -0.15 7.36
N ALA A 28 -2.20 0.51 8.51
CA ALA A 28 -2.53 -0.14 9.77
C ALA A 28 -3.99 -0.63 9.77
N ALA A 29 -4.93 0.19 9.33
CA ALA A 29 -6.35 -0.16 9.32
C ALA A 29 -6.71 -1.19 8.24
N PHE A 30 -6.01 -1.24 7.10
CA PHE A 30 -6.25 -2.23 6.06
C PHE A 30 -5.28 -3.38 6.20
N VAL A 31 -3.97 -3.16 6.08
CA VAL A 31 -3.00 -4.26 6.12
C VAL A 31 -2.92 -4.92 7.49
N ARG A 32 -3.02 -4.20 8.62
CA ARG A 32 -2.96 -4.88 9.93
C ARG A 32 -4.28 -5.53 10.32
N ASP A 33 -5.41 -5.02 9.83
CA ASP A 33 -6.74 -5.60 10.05
C ASP A 33 -6.99 -6.78 9.09
N GLU A 34 -6.64 -6.64 7.80
CA GLU A 34 -6.65 -7.71 6.79
C GLU A 34 -5.56 -8.77 7.00
N ARG A 35 -4.53 -8.50 7.83
CA ARG A 35 -3.60 -9.55 8.30
C ARG A 35 -4.27 -10.56 9.25
N VAL A 36 -5.59 -10.44 9.49
CA VAL A 36 -6.45 -11.49 10.06
C VAL A 36 -7.12 -12.37 8.98
N SER A 37 -7.17 -11.99 7.69
CA SER A 37 -7.86 -12.82 6.70
C SER A 37 -7.50 -12.59 5.22
N VAL A 38 -6.31 -12.09 4.89
CA VAL A 38 -5.69 -12.53 3.63
C VAL A 38 -5.31 -13.96 3.87
N ASP A 39 -6.28 -14.83 3.60
CA ASP A 39 -6.15 -16.27 3.56
C ASP A 39 -4.95 -16.57 2.66
N VAL A 40 -3.78 -16.72 3.30
CA VAL A 40 -2.51 -16.94 2.61
C VAL A 40 -2.65 -18.19 1.75
N ASP A 41 -3.51 -19.14 2.14
CA ASP A 41 -3.93 -20.28 1.36
C ASP A 41 -4.66 -19.92 0.06
N VAL A 42 -5.56 -18.91 0.03
CA VAL A 42 -6.23 -18.47 -1.21
C VAL A 42 -5.28 -17.68 -2.11
N ALA A 43 -4.49 -16.77 -1.54
CA ALA A 43 -3.47 -16.03 -2.30
C ALA A 43 -2.38 -16.97 -2.84
N ALA A 44 -1.94 -17.95 -2.04
CA ALA A 44 -1.04 -19.00 -2.48
C ALA A 44 -1.71 -19.90 -3.51
N ALA A 45 -2.99 -20.27 -3.36
CA ALA A 45 -3.71 -21.06 -4.36
C ALA A 45 -3.81 -20.33 -5.70
N HIS A 46 -4.00 -19.00 -5.74
CA HIS A 46 -3.98 -18.24 -6.99
C HIS A 46 -2.57 -18.01 -7.57
N LEU A 47 -1.55 -17.92 -6.72
CA LEU A 47 -0.14 -17.77 -7.15
C LEU A 47 0.52 -19.09 -7.54
N SER A 48 0.07 -20.21 -6.97
CA SER A 48 0.54 -21.58 -7.23
C SER A 48 -0.37 -22.36 -8.15
N ALA A 49 -1.60 -21.89 -8.42
CA ALA A 49 -2.37 -22.35 -9.54
C ALA A 49 -1.50 -22.13 -10.79
N PRO A 50 -1.10 -23.22 -11.49
CA PRO A 50 -0.48 -23.03 -12.78
C PRO A 50 -1.48 -22.20 -13.58
N VAL A 51 -1.00 -21.14 -14.23
CA VAL A 51 -1.78 -20.48 -15.26
C VAL A 51 -2.21 -21.60 -16.20
N ALA A 52 -3.48 -22.00 -16.12
CA ALA A 52 -4.05 -22.92 -17.06
C ALA A 52 -4.02 -22.10 -18.35
N THR A 53 -2.94 -22.27 -19.11
CA THR A 53 -2.88 -21.90 -20.50
C THR A 53 -4.06 -22.63 -21.12
N SER A 54 -5.19 -21.94 -21.23
CA SER A 54 -6.31 -22.29 -22.09
C SER A 54 -5.81 -22.09 -23.52
N GLY A 55 -4.94 -22.99 -23.92
CA GLY A 55 -4.34 -23.08 -25.24
C GLY A 55 -3.91 -24.52 -25.35
N ASP A 56 -4.47 -25.21 -26.35
CA ASP A 56 -4.39 -26.65 -26.59
C ASP A 56 -5.42 -27.45 -25.75
N GLN A 57 -6.42 -28.14 -26.28
CA GLN A 57 -6.63 -28.80 -27.59
C GLN A 57 -7.98 -29.58 -27.47
N PRO A 58 -8.55 -30.32 -28.46
CA PRO A 58 -8.57 -30.28 -29.94
C PRO A 58 -9.96 -29.92 -30.54
#